data_AF-A0A661T6A9-F1
#
_entry.id   AF-A0A661T6A9-F1
#
_cell.length_a   1.000
_cell.length_b   1.000
_cell.length_c   1.000
_cell.angle_alpha   90.00
_cell.angle_beta   90.00
_cell.angle_gamma   90.00
#
_symmetry.space_group_name_H-M   'P 1'
#
loop_
_entity.id
_entity.type
_entity.pdbx_description
1 polymer ?
#
loop_
_entity_poly.entity_id
_entity_poly.type
_entity_poly.pdbx_seq_one_letter_code
_entity_poly.pdbx_strand_id
1 'polypeptide(L)'
;DGGKVDETEVNRLISLLSDLRCRAFMEGRKKEAFTRPEFTVVLKGTGTHTFSMFKKSGKKTGDVPAVSSRVEDPFYLSAGIAGDITKSAEKILVPRPKK
;
A
#
# COMPACT_ATOMS: atom_id res chain seq x y z
N ASP A 1 -21.33 -9.25 0.11
CA ASP A 1 -20.99 -10.54 -0.54
C ASP A 1 -19.53 -10.91 -0.29
N GLY A 2 -19.29 -12.10 0.25
CA GLY A 2 -17.94 -12.66 0.42
C GLY A 2 -17.66 -13.66 -0.70
N GLY A 3 -16.70 -13.35 -1.58
CA GLY A 3 -16.18 -14.28 -2.57
C GLY A 3 -14.92 -14.97 -2.06
N LYS A 4 -14.68 -16.22 -2.47
CA LYS A 4 -13.40 -16.89 -2.21
C LYS A 4 -12.31 -16.18 -3.01
N VAL A 5 -11.43 -15.46 -2.31
CA VAL A 5 -10.26 -14.79 -2.88
C VAL A 5 -9.16 -15.80 -3.16
N ASP A 6 -8.29 -15.52 -4.13
CA ASP A 6 -7.06 -16.30 -4.32
C ASP A 6 -6.11 -16.07 -3.13
N GLU A 7 -5.98 -17.08 -2.27
CA GLU A 7 -5.07 -17.06 -1.11
C GLU A 7 -3.61 -16.78 -1.51
N THR A 8 -3.20 -17.16 -2.72
CA THR A 8 -1.85 -16.91 -3.24
C THR A 8 -1.62 -15.42 -3.44
N GLU A 9 -2.58 -14.71 -4.01
CA GLU A 9 -2.47 -13.26 -4.25
C GLU A 9 -2.59 -12.48 -2.93
N VAL A 10 -3.40 -12.97 -1.98
CA VAL A 10 -3.47 -12.40 -0.62
C VAL A 10 -2.13 -12.58 0.10
N ASN A 11 -1.56 -13.78 0.10
CA ASN A 11 -0.26 -14.03 0.73
C ASN A 11 0.85 -13.22 0.07
N ARG A 12 0.82 -13.09 -1.26
CA ARG A 12 1.77 -12.23 -2.00
C ARG A 12 1.66 -10.76 -1.56
N LEU A 13 0.46 -10.22 -1.42
CA LEU A 13 0.26 -8.85 -0.93
C LEU A 13 0.79 -8.68 0.49
N ILE A 14 0.52 -9.64 1.38
CA ILE A 14 1.01 -9.62 2.76
C ILE A 14 2.54 -9.67 2.79
N SER A 15 3.18 -10.54 1.99
CA SER A 15 4.64 -10.61 1.87
C SER A 15 5.23 -9.28 1.37
N LEU A 16 4.64 -8.66 0.34
CA LEU A 16 5.08 -7.36 -0.17
C LEU A 16 5.01 -6.25 0.90
N LEU A 17 3.97 -6.25 1.72
CA LEU A 17 3.80 -5.29 2.81
C LEU A 17 4.70 -5.59 4.02
N SER A 18 5.03 -6.87 4.26
CA SER A 18 5.94 -7.30 5.32
C SER A 18 7.40 -6.96 5.00
N ASP A 19 7.81 -7.13 3.74
CA ASP A 19 9.16 -6.81 3.25
C ASP A 19 9.26 -5.38 2.71
N LEU A 20 8.29 -4.53 3.02
CA LEU A 20 8.20 -3.18 2.49
C LEU A 20 9.43 -2.35 2.92
N ARG A 21 10.29 -2.02 1.96
CA ARG A 21 11.42 -1.12 2.18
C ARG A 21 11.07 0.29 1.72
N CYS A 22 11.06 1.23 2.66
CA CYS A 22 10.99 2.65 2.33
C CYS A 22 12.31 3.11 1.66
N ARG A 23 12.21 4.01 0.69
CA ARG A 23 13.38 4.59 0.02
C ARG A 23 14.01 5.71 0.85
N ALA A 24 13.17 6.59 1.38
CA ALA A 24 13.57 7.72 2.21
C ALA A 24 12.37 8.19 3.05
N PHE A 25 12.63 8.68 4.26
CA PHE A 25 11.63 9.37 5.05
C PHE A 25 11.42 10.81 4.55
N MET A 26 10.24 11.36 4.77
CA MET A 26 9.91 12.74 4.42
C MET A 26 10.10 13.64 5.63
N GLU A 27 11.32 14.14 5.81
CA GLU A 27 11.61 15.07 6.90
C GLU A 27 10.77 16.35 6.79
N GLY A 28 10.21 16.79 7.92
CA GLY A 28 9.40 18.00 8.01
C GLY A 28 7.97 17.88 7.46
N ARG A 29 7.52 16.69 7.03
CA ARG A 29 6.11 16.44 6.72
C ARG A 29 5.48 15.54 7.77
N LYS A 30 4.30 15.93 8.23
CA LYS A 30 3.48 15.09 9.11
C LYS A 30 2.49 14.25 8.31
N LYS A 31 2.09 13.11 8.88
CA LYS A 31 1.07 12.23 8.28
C LYS A 31 -0.26 12.94 8.08
N GLU A 32 -0.62 13.87 8.95
CA GLU A 32 -1.88 14.62 8.85
C GLU A 32 -1.99 15.46 7.57
N ALA A 33 -0.86 15.80 6.94
CA ALA A 33 -0.87 16.47 5.64
C ALA A 33 -1.36 15.57 4.49
N PHE A 34 -1.43 14.26 4.72
CA PHE A 34 -1.82 13.26 3.73
C PHE A 34 -3.26 12.80 3.93
N THR A 35 -4.20 13.60 3.42
CA THR A 35 -5.65 13.43 3.66
C THR A 35 -6.40 12.68 2.57
N ARG A 36 -5.79 12.49 1.39
CA ARG A 36 -6.44 11.87 0.22
C ARG A 36 -5.61 10.72 -0.35
N PRO A 37 -5.64 9.54 0.29
CA PRO A 37 -4.94 8.37 -0.23
C PRO A 37 -5.57 7.92 -1.54
N GLU A 38 -4.73 7.55 -2.50
CA GLU A 38 -5.20 6.91 -3.74
C GLU A 38 -5.51 5.44 -3.48
N PHE A 39 -4.80 4.83 -2.53
CA PHE A 39 -4.96 3.44 -2.17
C PHE A 39 -4.70 3.24 -0.67
N THR A 40 -5.55 2.47 -0.01
CA THR A 40 -5.42 2.14 1.42
C THR A 40 -5.61 0.65 1.62
N VAL A 41 -4.68 0.04 2.34
CA VAL A 41 -4.77 -1.33 2.83
C VAL A 41 -4.99 -1.29 4.33
N VAL A 42 -6.01 -2.02 4.79
CA VAL A 42 -6.26 -2.26 6.21
C VAL A 42 -6.12 -3.75 6.46
N LEU A 43 -5.06 -4.15 7.16
CA LEU A 43 -4.84 -5.51 7.60
C LEU A 43 -5.41 -5.67 9.00
N LYS A 44 -6.37 -6.58 9.16
CA LYS A 44 -6.96 -6.93 10.45
C LYS A 44 -6.60 -8.37 10.78
N GLY A 45 -5.80 -8.55 11.82
CA GLY A 45 -5.41 -9.85 12.35
C GLY A 45 -5.40 -9.79 13.88
N THR A 46 -4.26 -10.13 14.49
CA THR A 46 -4.03 -9.91 15.94
C THR A 46 -4.01 -8.43 16.32
N GLY A 47 -3.75 -7.55 15.35
CA GLY A 47 -3.90 -6.09 15.46
C GLY A 47 -4.45 -5.51 14.15
N THR A 48 -4.79 -4.22 14.18
CA THR A 48 -5.13 -3.47 12.98
C THR A 48 -3.91 -2.69 12.50
N HIS A 49 -3.48 -2.96 11.29
CA HIS A 49 -2.43 -2.20 10.62
C HIS A 49 -3.01 -1.50 9.39
N THR A 50 -2.60 -0.25 9.20
CA THR A 50 -3.06 0.55 8.05
C THR A 50 -1.87 1.05 7.29
N PHE A 51 -1.93 0.86 5.97
CA PHE A 51 -0.96 1.36 5.03
C PHE A 51 -1.70 2.15 3.96
N SER A 52 -1.24 3.35 3.65
CA SER A 52 -1.87 4.21 2.64
C SER A 52 -0.83 4.79 1.70
N MET A 53 -1.14 4.77 0.41
CA MET A 53 -0.35 5.35 -0.66
C MET A 53 -1.09 6.55 -1.24
N PHE A 54 -0.33 7.57 -1.61
CA PHE A 54 -0.87 8.81 -2.14
C PHE A 54 -0.37 9.04 -3.56
N LYS A 55 -1.19 9.74 -4.33
CA LYS A 55 -0.82 10.16 -5.67
C LYS A 55 0.50 10.95 -5.62
N LYS A 56 1.35 10.72 -6.61
CA LYS A 56 2.62 11.44 -6.73
C LYS A 56 2.35 12.94 -6.81
N SER A 57 2.88 13.70 -5.85
CA SER A 57 2.78 15.15 -5.82
C SER A 57 4.18 15.75 -6.00
N GLY A 58 4.63 15.88 -7.25
CA GLY A 58 5.90 16.54 -7.57
C GLY A 58 6.62 16.04 -8.82
N LYS A 59 7.75 16.68 -9.15
CA LYS A 59 8.59 16.41 -10.34
C LYS A 59 9.50 15.17 -10.22
N LYS A 60 9.63 14.54 -9.03
CA LYS A 60 10.46 13.34 -8.87
C LYS A 60 9.73 12.12 -9.44
N THR A 61 10.13 11.75 -10.65
CA THR A 61 9.65 10.57 -11.35
C THR A 61 10.08 9.31 -10.62
N GLY A 62 9.12 8.65 -9.97
CA GLY A 62 9.34 7.30 -9.42
C GLY A 62 9.22 7.16 -7.91
N ASP A 63 9.03 8.24 -7.16
CA ASP A 63 8.77 8.18 -5.72
C ASP A 63 7.26 8.31 -5.45
N VAL A 64 6.72 7.37 -4.68
CA VAL A 64 5.30 7.33 -4.26
C VAL A 64 5.23 7.64 -2.78
N PRO A 65 4.57 8.72 -2.37
CA PRO A 65 4.35 8.99 -0.95
C PRO A 65 3.48 7.91 -0.30
N ALA A 66 3.87 7.47 0.89
CA ALA A 66 3.10 6.52 1.68
C ALA A 66 3.21 6.81 3.18
N VAL A 67 2.19 6.36 3.91
CA VAL A 67 2.16 6.37 5.37
C VAL A 67 1.78 4.99 5.87
N SER A 68 2.31 4.62 7.04
CA SER A 68 1.97 3.38 7.71
C SER A 68 1.65 3.67 9.17
N SER A 69 0.75 2.87 9.75
CA SER A 69 0.45 2.90 11.18
C SER A 69 1.63 2.45 12.04
N ARG A 70 2.66 1.80 11.46
CA ARG A 70 3.83 1.27 12.19
C ARG A 70 4.99 2.26 12.35
N VAL A 71 5.11 3.26 11.47
CA VAL A 71 6.20 4.26 11.51
C VAL A 71 5.59 5.65 11.60
N GLU A 72 6.12 6.53 12.44
CA GLU A 72 5.54 7.87 12.67
C GLU A 72 5.66 8.78 11.45
N ASP A 73 6.78 8.70 10.74
CA ASP A 73 7.06 9.59 9.62
C ASP A 73 6.48 9.07 8.29
N PRO A 74 5.95 9.96 7.44
CA PRO A 74 5.68 9.64 6.04
C PRO A 74 6.97 9.29 5.30
N PHE A 75 6.87 8.42 4.32
CA PHE A 75 8.03 7.94 3.56
C PHE A 75 7.73 7.81 2.07
N TYR A 76 8.79 7.83 1.27
CA TYR A 76 8.73 7.53 -0.15
C TYR A 76 8.93 6.03 -0.38
N LEU A 77 8.11 5.47 -1.26
CA LEU A 77 8.27 4.15 -1.86
C LEU A 77 8.74 4.28 -3.29
N SER A 78 9.42 3.25 -3.79
CA SER A 78 9.68 3.14 -5.22
C SER A 78 8.36 2.88 -5.96
N ALA A 79 8.23 3.44 -7.16
CA ALA A 79 7.08 3.20 -8.02
C ALA A 79 6.93 1.72 -8.41
N GLY A 80 8.03 0.95 -8.41
CA GLY A 80 7.98 -0.51 -8.61
C GLY A 80 7.18 -1.20 -7.52
N ILE A 81 7.58 -1.01 -6.25
CA ILE A 81 6.88 -1.61 -5.09
C ILE A 81 5.43 -1.13 -5.02
N ALA A 82 5.19 0.17 -5.20
CA ALA A 82 3.83 0.71 -5.21
C ALA A 82 2.97 0.08 -6.32
N GLY A 83 3.54 -0.11 -7.51
CA GLY A 83 2.87 -0.76 -8.63
C GLY A 83 2.58 -2.24 -8.37
N ASP A 84 3.51 -2.97 -7.75
CA ASP A 84 3.32 -4.37 -7.39
C ASP A 84 2.20 -4.55 -6.35
N ILE A 85 2.15 -3.67 -5.34
CA ILE A 85 1.07 -3.63 -4.34
C ILE A 85 -0.27 -3.37 -5.01
N THR A 86 -0.38 -2.34 -5.85
CA THR A 86 -1.61 -2.02 -6.57
C THR A 86 -2.07 -3.18 -7.43
N LYS A 87 -1.17 -3.77 -8.24
CA LYS A 87 -1.51 -4.92 -9.11
C LYS A 87 -1.98 -6.13 -8.31
N SER A 88 -1.29 -6.48 -7.22
CA SER A 88 -1.71 -7.59 -6.36
C SER A 88 -3.07 -7.32 -5.71
N ALA A 89 -3.33 -6.09 -5.27
CA ALA A 89 -4.62 -5.71 -4.73
C ALA A 89 -5.74 -5.70 -5.78
N GLU A 90 -5.48 -5.24 -7.00
CA GLU A 90 -6.44 -5.29 -8.11
C GLU A 90 -6.84 -6.73 -8.43
N LYS A 91 -5.89 -7.68 -8.45
CA LYS A 91 -6.21 -9.10 -8.64
C LYS A 91 -7.06 -9.71 -7.53
N ILE A 92 -6.95 -9.19 -6.30
CA ILE A 92 -7.78 -9.58 -5.17
C ILE A 92 -9.20 -9.00 -5.32
N LEU A 93 -9.29 -7.74 -5.75
CA LEU A 93 -10.56 -7.01 -5.87
C LEU A 93 -11.36 -7.37 -7.12
N VAL A 94 -10.69 -7.80 -8.19
CA VAL A 94 -11.36 -8.30 -9.40
C VAL A 94 -11.81 -9.73 -9.14
N PRO A 95 -13.11 -10.00 -9.01
CA PRO A 95 -13.59 -11.36 -8.85
C PRO A 95 -13.23 -12.15 -10.12
N ARG A 96 -12.63 -13.34 -9.96
CA ARG A 96 -12.47 -14.23 -11.11
C ARG A 96 -13.85 -14.48 -11.72
N PRO A 97 -14.01 -14.40 -13.05
CA PRO A 97 -15.25 -14.85 -13.68
C PRO A 97 -15.43 -16.33 -13.30
N LYS A 98 -16.58 -16.66 -12.70
CA LYS A 98 -16.97 -18.04 -12.43
C LYS A 98 -16.95 -18.78 -13.77
N LYS A 99 -16.09 -19.79 -13.90
CA LYS A 99 -16.06 -20.69 -15.05
C LYS A 99 -16.71 -22.01 -14.68
#